data_AF-A0A847MZU5-F1
#
_entry.id   AF-A0A847MZU5-F1
#
_cell.length_a   1.000
_cell.length_b   1.000
_cell.length_c   1.000
_cell.angle_alpha   90.00
_cell.angle_beta   90.00
_cell.angle_gamma   90.00
#
_symmetry.space_group_name_H-M   'P 1'
#
loop_
_entity.id
_entity.type
_entity.pdbx_description
1 polymer ?
#
loop_
_entity_poly.entity_id
_entity_poly.type
_entity_poly.pdbx_seq_one_letter_code
_entity_poly.pdbx_strand_id
1 'polypeptide(L)'
;MKERIIGHVKRVNGPILIVKDISDAMMIEMVRIGEQQLVGEVVKLYDGLATVQVYEDATGICPGDNVYGSGMSLSVQLAPGLIGTIYDGIQRPLEELGAASGAFISR
;
A
#
# COMPACT_ATOMS: atom_id res chain seq x y z
N MET A 1 -9.60 -5.14 11.68
CA MET A 1 -10.55 -5.05 10.55
C MET A 1 -10.37 -6.31 9.71
N LYS A 2 -11.43 -6.94 9.20
CA LYS A 2 -11.27 -8.09 8.30
C LYS A 2 -10.55 -7.60 7.04
N GLU A 3 -9.47 -8.28 6.67
CA GLU A 3 -8.74 -7.98 5.45
C GLU A 3 -9.64 -8.29 4.25
N ARG A 4 -10.07 -7.24 3.55
CA ARG A 4 -10.91 -7.36 2.35
C ARG A 4 -10.01 -7.65 1.16
N ILE A 5 -9.92 -8.91 0.74
CA ILE A 5 -9.17 -9.29 -0.45
C ILE A 5 -9.94 -8.81 -1.68
N ILE A 6 -9.37 -7.84 -2.39
CA ILE A 6 -9.99 -7.26 -3.59
C ILE A 6 -9.54 -7.94 -4.87
N GLY A 7 -8.42 -8.67 -4.87
CA GLY A 7 -7.90 -9.42 -6.02
C GLY A 7 -6.50 -9.97 -5.77
N HIS A 8 -5.85 -10.42 -6.86
CA HIS A 8 -4.51 -11.01 -6.81
C HIS A 8 -3.57 -10.36 -7.82
N VAL A 9 -2.29 -10.25 -7.49
CA VAL A 9 -1.27 -9.73 -8.40
C VAL A 9 -1.18 -10.63 -9.64
N LYS A 10 -1.37 -10.05 -10.83
CA LYS A 10 -1.18 -10.70 -12.12
C LYS A 10 0.24 -10.49 -12.65
N ARG A 11 0.77 -9.27 -12.49
CA ARG A 11 2.06 -8.86 -13.05
C ARG A 11 2.67 -7.73 -12.22
N VAL A 12 3.99 -7.76 -12.10
CA VAL A 12 4.80 -6.72 -11.46
C VAL A 12 5.67 -6.03 -12.51
N ASN A 13 5.68 -4.71 -12.55
CA ASN A 13 6.53 -3.89 -13.41
C ASN A 13 7.08 -2.69 -12.63
N GLY A 14 8.16 -2.92 -11.89
CA GLY A 14 8.69 -1.93 -10.94
C GLY A 14 7.60 -1.54 -9.92
N PRO A 15 7.32 -0.25 -9.70
CA PRO A 15 6.29 0.20 -8.76
C PRO A 15 4.85 0.01 -9.28
N ILE A 16 4.66 -0.41 -10.53
CA ILE A 16 3.33 -0.60 -11.11
C ILE A 16 2.97 -2.09 -11.13
N LEU A 17 1.87 -2.41 -10.46
CA LEU A 17 1.28 -3.74 -10.39
C LEU A 17 0.01 -3.79 -11.24
N ILE A 18 -0.19 -4.92 -11.92
CA ILE A 18 -1.49 -5.27 -12.51
C ILE A 18 -2.11 -6.32 -11.61
N VAL A 19 -3.32 -6.07 -11.13
CA VAL A 19 -4.11 -6.94 -10.26
C VAL A 19 -5.28 -7.49 -11.07
N LYS A 20 -5.59 -8.77 -10.91
CA LYS A 20 -6.69 -9.48 -11.57
C LYS A 20 -7.69 -9.99 -10.56
N ASP A 21 -8.81 -10.49 -11.10
CA ASP A 21 -9.92 -11.03 -10.32
C ASP A 21 -10.46 -9.97 -9.34
N ILE A 22 -10.53 -8.72 -9.83
CA ILE A 22 -10.97 -7.58 -9.04
C ILE A 22 -12.44 -7.72 -8.70
N SER A 23 -12.76 -7.64 -7.41
CA SER A 23 -14.12 -7.62 -6.89
C SER A 23 -14.65 -6.19 -6.77
N ASP A 24 -14.55 -5.58 -5.59
CA ASP A 24 -15.18 -4.30 -5.23
C ASP A 24 -14.17 -3.14 -5.03
N ALA A 25 -13.04 -3.20 -5.75
CA ALA A 25 -12.01 -2.16 -5.68
C ALA A 25 -12.52 -0.81 -6.19
N MET A 26 -12.15 0.27 -5.49
CA MET A 26 -12.47 1.64 -5.88
C MET A 26 -11.26 2.37 -6.46
N MET A 27 -11.51 3.35 -7.35
CA MET A 27 -10.45 4.27 -7.79
C MET A 27 -9.91 5.07 -6.60
N ILE A 28 -8.60 5.33 -6.58
CA ILE A 28 -7.90 6.10 -5.52
C ILE A 28 -7.90 5.37 -4.16
N GLU A 29 -8.38 4.12 -4.12
CA GLU A 29 -8.39 3.33 -2.90
C GLU A 29 -6.97 2.92 -2.49
N MET A 30 -6.67 3.09 -1.21
CA MET A 30 -5.45 2.58 -0.59
C MET A 30 -5.53 1.06 -0.45
N VAL A 31 -4.48 0.38 -0.87
CA VAL A 31 -4.37 -1.07 -0.84
C VAL A 31 -3.09 -1.52 -0.13
N ARG A 32 -3.11 -2.75 0.39
CA ARG A 32 -1.94 -3.45 0.92
C ARG A 32 -1.66 -4.69 0.08
N ILE A 33 -0.41 -4.91 -0.28
CA ILE A 33 -0.02 -5.99 -1.21
C ILE A 33 0.85 -7.03 -0.51
N GLY A 34 0.47 -8.30 -0.68
CA GLY A 34 1.20 -9.47 -0.22
C GLY A 34 1.29 -9.58 1.30
N GLU A 35 2.09 -10.55 1.75
CA GLU A 35 2.31 -10.81 3.19
C GLU A 35 3.11 -9.67 3.86
N GLN A 36 3.91 -8.93 3.10
CA GLN A 36 4.65 -7.76 3.57
C GLN A 36 3.78 -6.52 3.73
N GLN A 37 2.49 -6.57 3.33
CA GLN A 37 1.51 -5.49 3.53
C GLN A 37 1.95 -4.13 2.95
N LEU A 38 2.70 -4.16 1.84
CA LEU A 38 3.25 -2.99 1.18
C LEU A 38 2.14 -2.04 0.75
N VAL A 39 2.34 -0.74 0.96
CA VAL A 39 1.29 0.26 0.71
C VAL A 39 1.27 0.65 -0.78
N GLY A 40 0.08 0.70 -1.35
CA GLY A 40 -0.16 1.24 -2.68
C GLY A 40 -1.54 1.85 -2.86
N GLU A 41 -1.83 2.25 -4.08
CA GLU A 41 -3.06 2.92 -4.47
C GLU A 41 -3.58 2.40 -5.81
N VAL A 42 -4.90 2.23 -5.94
CA VAL A 42 -5.56 1.91 -7.21
C VAL A 42 -5.62 3.16 -8.10
N VAL A 43 -4.86 3.16 -9.20
CA VAL A 43 -4.79 4.30 -10.14
C VAL A 43 -5.59 4.10 -11.42
N LYS A 44 -6.03 2.87 -11.71
CA LYS A 44 -6.87 2.57 -12.88
C LYS A 44 -7.68 1.30 -12.65
N LEU A 45 -8.95 1.31 -13.04
CA LEU A 45 -9.81 0.13 -13.14
C LEU A 45 -10.19 -0.10 -14.61
N TYR A 46 -10.04 -1.32 -15.10
CA TYR A 46 -10.37 -1.67 -16.48
C TYR A 46 -10.62 -3.18 -16.60
N ASP A 47 -11.82 -3.55 -17.07
CA ASP A 47 -12.16 -4.92 -17.50
C ASP A 47 -11.77 -6.02 -16.49
N GLY A 48 -12.19 -5.87 -15.23
CA GLY A 48 -11.86 -6.82 -14.15
C GLY A 48 -10.40 -6.80 -13.69
N LEU A 49 -9.60 -5.85 -14.18
CA LEU A 49 -8.23 -5.59 -13.75
C LEU A 49 -8.13 -4.24 -13.04
N ALA A 50 -7.16 -4.15 -12.14
CA ALA A 50 -6.74 -2.88 -11.53
C ALA A 50 -5.26 -2.64 -11.79
N THR A 51 -4.89 -1.39 -12.03
CA THR A 51 -3.49 -0.94 -11.94
C THR A 51 -3.29 -0.36 -10.55
N VAL A 52 -2.32 -0.90 -9.83
CA VAL A 52 -1.94 -0.43 -8.50
C VAL A 52 -0.54 0.17 -8.57
N GLN A 53 -0.38 1.34 -7.98
CA GLN A 53 0.93 1.97 -7.79
C GLN A 53 1.38 1.75 -6.35
N VAL A 54 2.53 1.09 -6.17
CA VAL A 54 3.15 0.86 -4.87
C VAL A 54 4.01 2.08 -4.51
N TYR A 55 3.93 2.54 -3.27
CA TYR A 55 4.72 3.68 -2.79
C TYR A 55 6.09 3.27 -2.24
N GLU A 56 6.26 1.99 -1.96
CA GLU A 56 7.50 1.36 -1.52
C GLU A 56 8.09 0.50 -2.66
N ASP A 57 9.30 0.00 -2.46
CA ASP A 57 9.95 -0.87 -3.44
C ASP A 57 9.22 -2.23 -3.51
N ALA A 58 8.78 -2.59 -4.72
CA ALA A 58 7.97 -3.78 -5.01
C ALA A 58 8.77 -5.11 -5.10
N THR A 59 10.06 -5.10 -4.78
CA THR A 59 10.91 -6.30 -4.77
C THR A 59 10.32 -7.33 -3.79
N GLY A 60 10.15 -8.57 -4.25
CA GLY A 60 9.55 -9.65 -3.44
C GLY A 60 8.06 -9.86 -3.68
N ILE A 61 7.35 -8.89 -4.27
CA ILE A 61 5.98 -9.11 -4.73
C ILE A 61 6.00 -10.05 -5.94
N CYS A 62 5.14 -11.05 -5.92
CA CYS A 62 5.04 -12.07 -6.95
C CYS A 62 3.61 -12.17 -7.51
N PRO A 63 3.45 -12.62 -8.77
CA PRO A 63 2.13 -13.01 -9.26
C PRO A 63 1.48 -14.05 -8.34
N GLY A 64 0.21 -13.82 -7.98
CA GLY A 64 -0.54 -14.63 -7.03
C GLY A 64 -0.72 -13.97 -5.66
N ASP A 65 0.11 -12.99 -5.30
CA ASP A 65 -0.01 -12.30 -4.01
C ASP A 65 -1.37 -11.63 -3.85
N ASN A 66 -1.93 -11.73 -2.64
CA ASN A 66 -3.19 -11.09 -2.30
C ASN A 66 -3.05 -9.57 -2.29
N VAL A 67 -4.10 -8.90 -2.76
CA VAL A 67 -4.23 -7.45 -2.63
C VAL A 67 -5.42 -7.16 -1.72
N TYR A 68 -5.16 -6.44 -0.64
CA TYR A 68 -6.13 -6.11 0.40
C TYR A 68 -6.58 -4.66 0.22
N GLY A 69 -7.87 -4.44 0.03
CA GLY A 69 -8.45 -3.12 -0.09
C GLY A 69 -8.84 -2.54 1.26
N SER A 70 -8.47 -1.28 1.51
CA SER A 70 -8.86 -0.57 2.73
C SER A 70 -10.30 -0.02 2.69
N GLY A 71 -10.89 0.09 1.51
CA GLY A 71 -12.19 0.74 1.31
C GLY A 71 -12.17 2.26 1.45
N MET A 72 -11.00 2.87 1.54
CA MET A 72 -10.83 4.31 1.65
C MET A 72 -9.62 4.78 0.86
N SER A 73 -9.61 6.07 0.51
CA SER A 73 -8.42 6.70 -0.06
C SER A 73 -7.31 6.82 0.98
N LEU A 74 -6.08 7.03 0.52
CA LEU A 74 -5.00 7.45 1.41
C LEU A 74 -5.45 8.71 2.16
N SER A 75 -5.30 8.68 3.47
CA SER A 75 -5.68 9.78 4.36
C SER A 75 -4.64 9.94 5.45
N VAL A 76 -4.62 11.13 6.05
CA VAL A 76 -3.69 11.50 7.10
C VAL A 76 -4.45 11.77 8.40
N GLN A 77 -3.85 11.39 9.52
CA GLN A 77 -4.38 11.67 10.84
C GLN A 77 -4.07 13.12 11.22
N LEU A 78 -5.11 13.87 11.60
CA LEU A 78 -4.99 15.25 12.05
C LEU A 78 -5.31 15.34 13.53
N ALA A 79 -4.29 15.59 14.35
CA ALA A 79 -4.40 15.67 15.80
C ALA A 79 -3.25 16.50 16.40
N PRO A 80 -3.34 16.94 17.68
CA PRO A 80 -2.17 17.41 18.41
C PRO A 80 -1.05 16.35 18.43
N GLY A 81 0.20 16.79 18.37
CA GLY A 81 1.38 15.91 18.27
C GLY A 81 2.03 15.85 16.88
N LEU A 82 1.44 16.50 15.87
CA LEU A 82 2.06 16.64 14.54
C LEU A 82 3.26 17.60 14.54
N ILE A 83 3.14 18.75 15.22
CA ILE A 83 4.19 19.76 15.27
C ILE A 83 5.32 19.25 16.18
N GLY A 84 6.54 19.25 15.65
CA GLY A 84 7.73 18.76 16.34
C GLY A 84 8.09 17.32 16.00
N THR A 85 7.24 16.59 15.28
CA THR A 85 7.49 15.22 14.84
C THR A 85 7.92 15.19 13.37
N ILE A 86 8.91 14.36 13.03
CA ILE A 86 9.35 14.14 11.65
C ILE A 86 8.65 12.90 11.10
N TYR A 87 7.98 13.03 9.95
CA TYR A 87 7.27 11.95 9.28
C TYR A 87 7.88 11.61 7.91
N ASP A 88 7.62 10.40 7.42
CA ASP A 88 7.89 10.01 6.04
C ASP A 88 6.76 10.45 5.07
N GLY A 89 6.87 10.04 3.80
CA GLY A 89 5.92 10.40 2.74
C GLY A 89 4.48 9.88 2.92
N ILE A 90 4.24 8.96 3.86
CA ILE A 90 2.91 8.41 4.16
C ILE A 90 2.52 8.59 5.64
N GLN A 91 3.13 9.58 6.31
CA GLN A 91 2.83 9.97 7.69
C GLN A 91 3.24 8.94 8.77
N ARG A 92 4.27 8.12 8.54
CA ARG A 92 4.88 7.29 9.61
C ARG A 92 5.94 8.10 10.38
N PRO A 93 5.94 8.11 11.72
CA PRO A 93 6.91 8.86 12.52
C PRO A 93 8.32 8.27 12.41
N LEU A 94 9.26 9.03 11.87
CA LEU A 94 10.63 8.56 11.58
C LEU A 94 11.45 8.31 12.85
N GLU A 95 11.20 9.04 13.94
CA GLU A 95 11.90 8.82 15.21
C GLU A 95 11.54 7.45 15.83
N GLU A 96 10.26 7.08 15.78
CA GLU A 96 9.79 5.78 16.25
C GLU A 96 10.31 4.64 15.36
N LEU A 97 10.29 4.84 14.04
CA LEU A 97 10.88 3.89 13.09
C LEU A 97 12.38 3.72 13.36
N GLY A 98 13.12 4.82 13.53
CA GLY A 98 14.55 4.77 13.84
C GLY A 98 14.86 4.09 15.18
N ALA A 99 14.00 4.25 16.20
CA ALA A 99 14.13 3.53 17.46
C ALA A 99 13.92 2.01 17.29
N ALA A 100 13.07 1.59 16.34
CA ALA A 100 12.78 0.19 16.06
C ALA A 100 13.80 -0.49 15.12
N SER A 101 14.26 0.21 14.07
CA SER A 101 15.07 -0.36 12.99
C SER A 101 16.50 0.18 12.90
N GLY A 102 16.85 1.17 13.71
CA GLY A 102 18.18 1.79 13.72
C GLY A 102 18.40 2.74 12.55
N ALA A 103 19.57 2.66 11.92
CA ALA A 103 19.98 3.62 10.87
C ALA A 103 19.31 3.40 9.50
N PHE A 104 18.63 2.26 9.29
CA PHE A 104 17.98 1.91 8.03
C PHE A 104 16.49 1.68 8.25
N ILE A 105 15.68 2.02 7.24
CA ILE A 105 14.23 1.77 7.26
C ILE A 105 14.00 0.30 6.89
N SER A 106 13.49 -0.48 7.83
CA SER A 106 13.03 -1.86 7.57
C SER A 106 11.71 -1.86 6.80
N ARG A 107 11.54 -2.83 5.91
CA ARG A 107 10.23 -3.16 5.32
C ARG A 107 9.40 -3.99 6.26
#